data_AF-A0A355FNT7-F1
#
_entry.id   AF-A0A355FNT7-F1
#
_cell.length_a   1.000
_cell.length_b   1.000
_cell.length_c   1.000
_cell.angle_alpha   90.00
_cell.angle_beta   90.00
_cell.angle_gamma   90.00
#
_symmetry.space_group_name_H-M   'P 1'
#
loop_
_entity.id
_entity.type
_entity.pdbx_description
1 polymer ?
#
loop_
_entity_poly.entity_id
_entity_poly.type
_entity_poly.pdbx_seq_one_letter_code
_entity_poly.pdbx_strand_id
1 'polypeptide(L)' 'KELTVRGSWMSYSAPFPGKEWEMTGYYLQQGLLRVDELIDRLIPLSEVNVAFSDLAVPGRVNGKILLQG' A
#
# COMPACT_ATOMS: atom_id res chain seq x y z
N LYS A 1 -30.10 18.39 -1.57
CA LYS A 1 -28.67 17.99 -1.42
C LYS A 1 -28.24 17.41 -2.76
N GLU A 2 -27.27 18.02 -3.43
CA GLU A 2 -26.83 17.66 -4.79
C GLU A 2 -25.46 16.96 -4.72
N LEU A 3 -25.40 15.83 -4.02
CA LEU A 3 -24.16 15.06 -3.91
C LEU A 3 -24.05 14.07 -5.07
N THR A 4 -22.86 13.97 -5.65
CA THR A 4 -22.51 12.87 -6.57
C THR A 4 -21.75 11.80 -5.82
N VAL A 5 -22.25 10.57 -5.84
CA VAL A 5 -21.56 9.40 -5.28
C VAL A 5 -20.94 8.63 -6.43
N ARG A 6 -19.63 8.36 -6.36
CA ARG A 6 -18.91 7.55 -7.36
C ARG A 6 -18.38 6.28 -6.70
N GLY A 7 -18.69 5.13 -7.30
CA GLY A 7 -18.04 3.88 -6.94
C GLY A 7 -16.61 3.85 -7.48
N SER A 8 -15.68 3.36 -6.66
CA SER A 8 -14.31 3.04 -7.08
C SER A 8 -14.11 1.55 -6.83
N TRP A 9 -13.62 0.83 -7.84
CA TRP A 9 -13.33 -0.59 -7.71
C TRP A 9 -12.02 -0.91 -8.40
N MET A 10 -11.09 -1.51 -7.64
CA MET A 10 -9.72 -1.77 -8.06
C MET A 10 -8.97 -0.48 -8.47
N SER A 11 -7.81 -0.66 -9.12
CA SER A 11 -6.86 0.41 -9.41
C SER A 11 -6.39 0.37 -10.87
N TYR A 12 -7.30 0.07 -11.81
CA TYR A 12 -6.96 -0.10 -13.22
C TYR A 12 -7.81 0.78 -14.13
N SER A 13 -7.20 1.24 -15.21
CA SER A 13 -7.90 1.91 -16.30
C SER A 13 -7.35 1.44 -17.66
N ALA A 14 -8.04 1.82 -18.75
CA ALA A 14 -7.57 1.54 -20.10
C ALA A 14 -6.65 2.68 -20.59
N PRO A 15 -5.63 2.38 -21.41
CA PRO A 15 -5.10 1.03 -21.68
C PRO A 15 -4.44 0.44 -20.44
N PHE A 16 -4.48 -0.90 -20.30
CA PHE A 16 -3.90 -1.59 -19.15
C PHE A 16 -2.42 -1.22 -18.95
N PRO A 17 -1.95 -1.01 -17.69
CA PRO A 17 -2.72 -1.09 -16.43
C PRO A 17 -3.46 0.20 -16.06
N GLY A 18 -3.33 1.24 -16.87
CA GLY A 18 -3.89 2.56 -16.63
C GLY A 18 -2.83 3.58 -16.26
N LYS A 19 -3.12 4.85 -16.51
CA LYS A 19 -2.19 5.97 -16.22
C LYS A 19 -1.82 6.08 -14.74
N GLU A 20 -2.68 5.58 -13.85
CA GLU A 20 -2.49 5.61 -12.40
C GLU A 20 -1.18 4.91 -12.00
N TRP A 21 -0.81 3.85 -12.72
CA TRP A 21 0.42 3.10 -12.48
C TRP A 21 1.66 3.89 -12.89
N GLU A 22 1.65 4.47 -14.09
CA GLU A 22 2.75 5.32 -14.59
C GLU A 22 2.95 6.54 -13.70
N MET A 23 1.86 7.23 -13.36
CA MET A 23 1.89 8.40 -12.48
C MET A 23 2.45 8.06 -11.10
N THR A 24 2.00 6.94 -10.50
CA THR A 24 2.51 6.50 -9.19
C THR A 24 4.02 6.21 -9.26
N GLY A 25 4.47 5.53 -10.31
CA GLY A 25 5.90 5.29 -10.55
C GLY A 25 6.70 6.59 -10.66
N TYR A 26 6.20 7.56 -11.42
CA TYR A 26 6.81 8.89 -11.53
C TYR A 26 6.95 9.57 -10.17
N TYR A 27 5.87 9.67 -9.38
CA TYR A 27 5.93 10.36 -8.09
C TYR A 27 6.80 9.65 -7.06
N LEU A 28 6.85 8.31 -7.07
CA LEU A 28 7.79 7.54 -6.25
C LEU A 28 9.24 7.85 -6.67
N GLN A 29 9.55 7.83 -7.96
CA GLN A 29 10.88 8.11 -8.49
C GLN A 29 11.36 9.53 -8.14
N GLN A 30 10.46 10.51 -8.18
CA GLN A 30 10.77 11.89 -7.81
C GLN A 30 10.87 12.11 -6.29
N GLY A 31 10.61 11.09 -5.45
CA GLY A 31 10.60 11.24 -3.99
C GLY A 31 9.47 12.14 -3.47
N LEU A 32 8.42 12.35 -4.28
CA LEU A 32 7.29 13.22 -3.95
C LEU A 32 6.25 12.52 -3.05
N LEU A 33 6.38 11.21 -2.88
CA LEU A 33 5.56 10.40 -1.98
C LEU A 33 6.39 9.96 -0.77
N ARG A 34 5.93 10.34 0.43
CA ARG A 34 6.54 9.90 1.70
C ARG A 34 5.96 8.54 2.09
N VAL A 35 6.62 7.47 1.67
CA VAL A 35 6.17 6.10 1.95
C VAL A 35 6.80 5.49 3.19
N ASP A 36 7.97 5.97 3.60
CA ASP A 36 8.72 5.42 4.73
C ASP A 36 7.98 5.57 6.06
N GLU A 37 7.26 6.68 6.24
CA GLU A 37 6.42 6.95 7.41
C GLU A 37 5.23 5.98 7.53
N LEU A 38 4.90 5.26 6.46
CA LEU A 38 3.82 4.27 6.44
C LEU A 38 4.31 2.86 6.78
N ILE A 39 5.62 2.63 6.91
CA ILE A 39 6.22 1.32 7.17
C ILE A 39 6.28 1.09 8.68
N ASP A 40 5.70 -0.02 9.12
CA ASP A 40 5.73 -0.46 10.51
C ASP A 40 7.03 -1.20 10.84
N ARG A 41 7.40 -2.17 9.99
CA ARG A 41 8.67 -2.92 10.10
C ARG A 41 9.01 -3.66 8.80
N LEU A 42 10.30 -3.97 8.63
CA LEU A 42 10.79 -4.93 7.64
C LEU A 42 11.09 -6.25 8.35
N ILE A 43 10.66 -7.37 7.76
CA ILE A 43 10.87 -8.71 8.33
C ILE A 43 11.47 -9.68 7.30
N PRO A 44 12.30 -10.66 7.71
CA PRO A 44 12.69 -11.74 6.83
C PRO A 44 11.51 -12.67 6.54
N LEU A 45 11.57 -13.42 5.43
CA LEU A 45 10.52 -14.37 5.06
C LEU A 45 10.26 -15.44 6.13
N SER A 46 11.29 -15.81 6.93
CA SER A 46 11.16 -16.75 8.04
C SER A 46 10.17 -16.30 9.13
N GLU A 47 9.90 -15.01 9.24
CA GLU A 47 9.01 -14.42 10.26
C GLU A 47 7.60 -14.14 9.76
N VAL A 48 7.27 -14.49 8.51
CA VAL A 48 5.98 -14.17 7.88
C VAL A 48 4.77 -14.66 8.68
N ASN A 49 4.87 -15.84 9.31
CA ASN A 49 3.80 -16.40 10.15
C ASN A 49 3.54 -15.57 11.42
N VAL A 50 4.59 -14.95 11.97
CA VAL A 50 4.47 -14.06 13.13
C VAL A 50 3.78 -12.77 12.70
N ALA A 51 4.17 -12.19 11.57
CA ALA A 51 3.50 -10.99 11.04
C ALA A 51 2.00 -11.22 10.76
N PHE A 52 1.61 -12.38 10.23
CA PHE A 52 0.19 -12.73 10.09
C PHE A 52 -0.53 -12.83 11.43
N SER A 53 0.13 -13.38 12.45
CA SER A 53 -0.44 -13.46 13.80
C SER A 53 -0.61 -12.07 14.42
N ASP A 54 0.35 -11.17 14.19
CA ASP A 54 0.30 -9.79 14.67
C ASP A 54 -0.84 -8.99 14.03
N LEU A 55 -1.14 -9.22 12.74
CA LEU A 55 -2.28 -8.59 12.04
C LEU A 55 -3.65 -8.94 12.65
N ALA A 56 -3.77 -10.08 13.33
CA ALA A 56 -5.00 -10.49 14.00
C ALA A 56 -5.24 -9.78 15.34
N VAL A 57 -4.23 -9.10 15.89
CA VAL A 57 -4.30 -8.38 17.17
C VAL A 57 -4.50 -6.88 16.90
N PRO A 58 -5.66 -6.30 17.25
CA PRO A 58 -5.92 -4.88 17.03
C PRO A 58 -4.85 -3.97 17.66
N GLY A 59 -4.33 -3.02 16.87
CA GLY A 59 -3.33 -2.04 17.30
C GLY A 59 -1.88 -2.56 17.37
N ARG A 60 -1.63 -3.84 17.07
CA ARG A 60 -0.28 -4.42 17.10
C ARG A 60 0.55 -4.07 15.87
N VAL A 61 -0.12 -3.77 14.76
CA VAL A 61 0.48 -3.29 13.50
C VAL A 61 -0.03 -1.88 13.23
N ASN A 62 0.86 -0.91 13.12
CA ASN A 62 0.52 0.51 12.95
C ASN A 62 0.82 1.03 11.53
N GLY A 63 1.17 0.14 10.61
CA GLY A 63 1.55 0.47 9.23
C GLY A 63 1.77 -0.77 8.36
N LYS A 64 2.50 -0.62 7.26
CA LYS A 64 2.83 -1.72 6.34
C LYS A 64 3.99 -2.54 6.88
N ILE A 65 3.81 -3.87 6.92
CA ILE A 65 4.90 -4.82 7.12
C ILE A 65 5.46 -5.17 5.74
N LEU A 66 6.76 -4.97 5.53
CA LEU A 66 7.44 -5.32 4.27
C LEU A 66 8.32 -6.54 4.47
N LEU A 67 8.36 -7.39 3.45
CA LEU A 67 9.30 -8.52 3.41
C LEU A 67 10.66 -8.01 2.94
N GLN A 68 11.69 -8.28 3.73
CA GLN A 68 13.08 -8.09 3.34
C GLN A 68 13.52 -9.30 2.51
N GLY A 69 13.87 -9.06 1.26
CA GLY A 69 14.44 -10.05 0.34
C GLY A 69 15.95 -10.17 0.47
#